data_AF-A0A963USA4-F1
#
_entry.id   AF-A0A963USA4-F1
#
_cell.length_a   1.000
_cell.length_b   1.000
_cell.length_c   1.000
_cell.angle_alpha   90.00
_cell.angle_beta   90.00
_cell.angle_gamma   90.00
#
_symmetry.space_group_name_H-M   'P 1'
#
loop_
_entity.id
_entity.type
_entity.pdbx_description
1 polymer ?
#
loop_
_entity_poly.entity_id
_entity_poly.type
_entity_poly.pdbx_seq_one_letter_code
_entity_poly.pdbx_strand_id
1 'polypeptide(L)'
;MAHWKFVLCGAAGLAVAGCTGSTDPTTATLFDNINNLNSGEYSRQIAKKEAEAASIVAANNQRRSQIASLQGQQASNAKVIASLRAEIAAVQQQASAVKAKVASDPAKLSQINSLQAQLVSLRSDADAGADASTVRSELGRIRSAISALAS
;
A
#
# COMPACT_ATOMS: atom_id res chain seq x y z
N MET A 1 44.62 7.26 -45.74
CA MET A 1 44.93 8.68 -45.57
C MET A 1 44.95 9.00 -44.09
N ALA A 2 46.14 8.94 -43.50
CA ALA A 2 46.41 9.26 -42.11
C ALA A 2 46.70 10.75 -41.99
N HIS A 3 46.02 11.45 -41.09
CA HIS A 3 46.45 12.76 -40.62
C HIS A 3 46.94 12.62 -39.19
N TRP A 4 48.26 12.52 -39.09
CA TRP A 4 49.05 12.57 -37.87
C TRP A 4 49.22 14.05 -37.52
N LYS A 5 48.74 14.50 -36.35
CA LYS A 5 49.18 15.78 -35.77
C LYS A 5 50.15 15.46 -34.64
N PHE A 6 51.42 15.70 -34.96
CA PHE A 6 52.51 15.90 -34.03
C PHE A 6 52.08 16.87 -32.91
N VAL A 7 52.14 16.40 -31.66
CA VAL A 7 52.37 17.28 -30.51
C VAL A 7 53.73 16.88 -29.96
N LEU A 8 54.66 17.82 -30.04
CA LEU A 8 56.04 17.74 -29.61
C LEU A 8 56.16 17.17 -28.19
N CYS A 9 56.87 16.05 -28.06
CA CYS A 9 57.39 15.57 -26.79
C CYS A 9 58.80 16.14 -26.62
N GLY A 10 58.91 17.27 -25.91
CA GLY A 10 60.19 17.86 -25.51
C GLY A 10 60.78 17.04 -24.35
N ALA A 11 61.96 16.47 -24.58
CA ALA A 11 62.73 15.75 -23.58
C ALA A 11 63.48 16.73 -22.67
N ALA A 12 63.06 16.83 -21.41
CA ALA A 12 63.89 17.20 -20.26
C ALA A 12 63.16 16.77 -18.99
N GLY A 13 63.80 15.98 -18.14
CA GLY A 13 63.16 15.25 -17.04
C GLY A 13 62.41 16.15 -16.05
N LEU A 14 61.20 15.70 -15.68
CA LEU A 14 60.49 15.99 -14.43
C LEU A 14 59.22 15.13 -14.40
N ALA A 15 59.09 14.31 -13.36
CA ALA A 15 57.96 13.43 -13.12
C ALA A 15 56.75 14.21 -12.60
N VAL A 16 55.77 14.55 -13.44
CA VAL A 16 54.39 14.94 -13.04
C VAL A 16 53.53 14.74 -14.30
N ALA A 17 52.48 13.92 -14.35
CA ALA A 17 51.13 14.31 -13.95
C ALA A 17 50.15 13.14 -14.13
N GLY A 18 49.98 12.31 -13.10
CA GLY A 18 48.74 11.55 -12.92
C GLY A 18 47.67 12.50 -12.37
N CYS A 19 47.14 13.41 -13.19
CA CYS A 19 46.11 14.37 -12.76
C CYS A 19 44.70 13.78 -12.94
N THR A 20 44.38 12.73 -12.19
CA THR A 20 43.01 12.45 -11.80
C THR A 20 43.03 12.31 -10.28
N GLY A 21 42.99 13.43 -9.56
CA GLY A 21 42.88 13.39 -8.10
C GLY A 21 41.59 12.66 -7.72
N SER A 22 41.71 11.44 -7.19
CA SER A 22 40.55 10.69 -6.72
C SER A 22 40.14 11.20 -5.35
N THR A 23 38.83 11.44 -5.16
CA THR A 23 38.24 11.81 -3.87
C THR A 23 37.76 10.60 -3.08
N ASP A 24 37.95 9.39 -3.62
CA ASP A 24 37.63 8.14 -2.95
C ASP A 24 38.89 7.61 -2.23
N PRO A 25 38.86 7.45 -0.89
CA PRO A 25 40.03 7.04 -0.12
C PRO A 25 40.53 5.63 -0.48
N THR A 26 39.72 4.80 -1.13
CA THR A 26 40.13 3.44 -1.55
C THR A 26 40.88 3.42 -2.88
N THR A 27 40.81 4.49 -3.66
CA THR A 27 41.45 4.61 -4.98
C THR A 27 42.39 5.82 -5.10
N ALA A 28 42.41 6.70 -4.09
CA ALA A 28 43.26 7.88 -4.02
C ALA A 28 44.74 7.53 -3.74
N THR A 29 45.66 8.25 -4.40
CA THR A 29 47.09 8.15 -4.09
C THR A 29 47.42 8.84 -2.76
N LEU A 30 48.61 8.62 -2.20
CA LEU A 30 49.02 9.23 -0.92
C LEU A 30 48.87 10.77 -0.92
N PHE A 31 49.27 11.43 -2.01
CA PHE A 31 49.18 12.89 -2.12
C PHE A 31 47.74 13.38 -2.29
N ASP A 32 46.89 12.61 -2.96
CA ASP A 32 45.45 12.91 -3.07
C ASP A 32 44.77 12.79 -1.70
N ASN A 33 45.10 11.76 -0.92
CA ASN A 33 44.58 11.59 0.44
C ASN A 33 44.95 12.77 1.33
N ILE A 34 46.20 13.23 1.30
CA ILE A 34 46.66 14.40 2.07
C ILE A 34 45.92 15.66 1.62
N ASN A 35 45.75 15.85 0.30
CA ASN A 35 45.03 17.00 -0.24
C ASN A 35 43.53 16.97 0.12
N ASN A 36 42.88 15.81 0.07
CA ASN A 36 41.47 15.63 0.46
C ASN A 36 41.24 15.83 1.97
N LEU A 37 42.20 15.43 2.81
CA LEU A 37 42.18 15.70 4.25
C LEU A 37 42.30 17.20 4.53
N ASN A 38 43.26 17.88 3.88
CA ASN A 38 43.50 19.30 4.11
C ASN A 38 42.40 20.21 3.51
N SER A 39 41.79 19.79 2.38
CA SER A 39 40.66 20.49 1.75
C SER A 39 39.30 20.20 2.38
N GLY A 40 39.22 19.25 3.33
CA GLY A 40 38.00 18.86 4.02
C GLY A 40 37.01 18.05 3.18
N GLU A 41 37.43 17.47 2.05
CA GLU A 41 36.55 16.70 1.16
C GLU A 41 35.97 15.45 1.84
N TYR A 42 36.76 14.72 2.64
CA TYR A 42 36.23 13.57 3.38
C TYR A 42 35.19 13.97 4.42
N SER A 43 35.38 15.11 5.10
CA SER A 43 34.38 15.65 6.03
C SER A 43 33.07 16.02 5.32
N ARG A 44 33.15 16.61 4.11
CA ARG A 44 31.96 16.86 3.27
C ARG A 44 31.24 15.57 2.87
N GLN A 45 32.00 14.55 2.46
CA GLN A 45 31.44 13.25 2.10
C GLN A 45 30.76 12.55 3.29
N ILE A 46 31.38 12.59 4.47
CA ILE A 46 30.80 12.07 5.71
C ILE A 46 29.50 12.81 6.02
N ALA A 47 29.51 14.15 6.06
CA ALA A 47 28.32 14.94 6.33
C ALA A 47 27.18 14.65 5.34
N LYS A 48 27.50 14.47 4.05
CA LYS A 48 26.52 14.05 3.03
C LYS A 48 25.95 12.66 3.32
N LYS A 49 26.80 11.70 3.70
CA LYS A 49 26.37 10.33 4.03
C LYS A 49 25.56 10.27 5.32
N GLU A 50 25.89 11.07 6.32
CA GLU A 50 25.11 11.22 7.55
C GLU A 50 23.73 11.83 7.25
N ALA A 51 23.67 12.87 6.41
CA ALA A 51 22.40 13.45 5.98
C ALA A 51 21.55 12.44 5.18
N GLU A 52 22.17 11.66 4.29
CA GLU A 52 21.51 10.58 3.55
C GLU A 52 20.97 9.51 4.51
N ALA A 53 21.77 9.06 5.47
CA ALA A 53 21.36 8.09 6.48
C ALA A 53 20.20 8.61 7.36
N ALA A 54 20.28 9.86 7.80
CA ALA A 54 19.22 10.51 8.59
C ALA A 54 17.89 10.57 7.81
N SER A 55 17.96 10.93 6.52
CA SER A 55 16.80 10.94 5.62
C SER A 55 16.19 9.54 5.46
N ILE A 56 17.03 8.51 5.27
CA ILE A 56 16.58 7.11 5.18
C ILE A 56 15.89 6.67 6.48
N VAL A 57 16.45 7.03 7.64
CA VAL A 57 15.85 6.71 8.95
C VAL A 57 14.49 7.38 9.10
N ALA A 58 14.38 8.67 8.75
CA ALA A 58 13.13 9.41 8.80
C ALA A 58 12.06 8.77 7.89
N ALA A 59 12.42 8.44 6.64
CA ALA A 59 11.53 7.78 5.70
C ALA A 59 11.07 6.39 6.19
N ASN A 60 11.98 5.61 6.80
CA ASN A 60 11.62 4.32 7.39
C ASN A 60 10.64 4.47 8.56
N ASN A 61 10.84 5.45 9.43
CA ASN A 61 9.92 5.72 10.53
C ASN A 61 8.53 6.12 10.03
N GLN A 62 8.46 6.96 8.99
CA GLN A 62 7.20 7.32 8.34
C GLN A 62 6.50 6.08 7.75
N ARG A 63 7.23 5.22 7.04
CA ARG A 63 6.67 3.98 6.48
C ARG A 63 6.15 3.04 7.56
N ARG A 64 6.87 2.89 8.68
CA ARG A 64 6.41 2.10 9.83
C ARG A 64 5.10 2.63 10.41
N SER A 65 4.96 3.95 10.53
CA SER A 65 3.72 4.58 10.99
C SER A 65 2.56 4.34 10.00
N GLN A 66 2.81 4.44 8.69
CA GLN A 66 1.81 4.13 7.67
C GLN A 66 1.36 2.68 7.72
N ILE A 67 2.30 1.73 7.88
CA ILE A 67 1.99 0.30 8.03
C ILE A 67 1.10 0.07 9.26
N ALA A 68 1.43 0.66 10.41
CA ALA A 68 0.62 0.53 11.62
C ALA A 68 -0.80 1.09 11.42
N SER A 69 -0.94 2.22 10.73
CA SER A 69 -2.24 2.79 10.38
C SER A 69 -3.05 1.85 9.47
N LEU A 70 -2.43 1.30 8.43
CA LEU A 70 -3.10 0.37 7.51
C LEU A 70 -3.52 -0.92 8.20
N GLN A 71 -2.71 -1.45 9.12
CA GLN A 71 -3.07 -2.60 9.95
C GLN A 71 -4.29 -2.29 10.84
N GLY A 72 -4.34 -1.10 11.43
CA GLY A 72 -5.50 -0.63 12.19
C GLY A 72 -6.77 -0.54 11.34
N GLN A 73 -6.66 0.01 10.13
CA GLN A 73 -7.78 0.07 9.18
C GLN A 73 -8.25 -1.31 8.75
N GLN A 74 -7.33 -2.24 8.47
CA GLN A 74 -7.66 -3.63 8.14
C GLN A 74 -8.43 -4.32 9.26
N ALA A 75 -8.00 -4.16 10.51
CA ALA A 75 -8.70 -4.72 11.67
C ALA A 75 -10.11 -4.11 11.85
N SER A 76 -10.25 -2.80 11.63
CA SER A 76 -11.55 -2.13 11.64
C SER A 76 -12.49 -2.66 10.55
N ASN A 77 -11.98 -2.76 9.31
CA ASN A 77 -12.75 -3.28 8.18
C ASN A 77 -13.19 -4.73 8.42
N ALA A 78 -12.32 -5.57 8.99
CA ALA A 78 -12.67 -6.94 9.34
C ALA A 78 -13.83 -7.00 10.36
N LYS A 79 -13.86 -6.11 11.36
CA LYS A 79 -14.99 -6.00 12.30
C LYS A 79 -16.28 -5.55 11.61
N VAL A 80 -16.18 -4.59 10.69
CA VAL A 80 -17.34 -4.12 9.91
C VAL A 80 -17.91 -5.26 9.07
N ILE A 81 -17.07 -5.98 8.33
CA ILE A 81 -17.50 -7.14 7.55
C ILE A 81 -18.19 -8.15 8.46
N ALA A 82 -17.58 -8.52 9.59
CA ALA A 82 -18.15 -9.45 10.57
C ALA A 82 -19.55 -9.02 11.06
N SER A 83 -19.74 -7.73 11.36
CA SER A 83 -21.06 -7.17 11.73
C SER A 83 -22.07 -7.35 10.61
N LEU A 84 -21.70 -7.00 9.37
CA LEU A 84 -22.58 -7.16 8.21
C LEU A 84 -22.97 -8.62 7.99
N ARG A 85 -22.04 -9.58 8.19
CA ARG A 85 -22.37 -11.02 8.11
C ARG A 85 -23.45 -11.40 9.11
N ALA A 86 -23.32 -10.93 10.35
CA ALA A 86 -24.26 -11.22 11.42
C ALA A 86 -25.64 -10.60 11.16
N GLU A 87 -25.67 -9.34 10.70
CA GLU A 87 -26.90 -8.65 10.32
C GLU A 87 -27.63 -9.36 9.18
N ILE A 88 -26.90 -9.76 8.12
CA ILE A 88 -27.47 -10.52 6.99
C ILE A 88 -28.02 -11.87 7.46
N ALA A 89 -27.28 -12.59 8.30
CA ALA A 89 -27.72 -13.88 8.84
C ALA A 89 -29.02 -13.75 9.67
N ALA A 90 -29.14 -12.69 10.47
CA ALA A 90 -30.37 -12.41 11.22
C ALA A 90 -31.56 -12.15 10.29
N VAL A 91 -31.37 -11.41 9.19
CA VAL A 91 -32.43 -11.17 8.21
C VAL A 91 -32.77 -12.46 7.43
N GLN A 92 -31.81 -13.33 7.14
CA GLN A 92 -32.08 -14.65 6.56
C GLN A 92 -32.95 -15.52 7.47
N GLN A 93 -32.71 -15.50 8.79
CA GLN A 93 -33.57 -16.20 9.75
C GLN A 93 -34.99 -15.63 9.75
N GLN A 94 -35.14 -14.30 9.73
CA GLN A 94 -36.45 -13.65 9.60
C GLN A 94 -37.15 -14.07 8.30
N ALA A 95 -36.45 -14.08 7.17
CA ALA A 95 -37.00 -14.50 5.88
C ALA A 95 -37.51 -15.95 5.94
N SER A 96 -36.76 -16.87 6.55
CA SER A 96 -37.18 -18.27 6.72
C SER A 96 -38.41 -18.40 7.62
N ALA A 97 -38.50 -17.61 8.70
CA ALA A 97 -39.68 -17.59 9.55
C ALA A 97 -40.93 -17.06 8.80
N VAL A 98 -40.76 -16.01 7.99
CA VAL A 98 -41.85 -15.47 7.16
C VAL A 98 -42.26 -16.48 6.10
N LYS A 99 -41.30 -17.14 5.43
CA LYS A 99 -41.57 -18.18 4.44
C LYS A 99 -42.47 -19.29 4.99
N ALA A 100 -42.24 -19.73 6.23
CA ALA A 100 -43.08 -20.72 6.89
C ALA A 100 -44.52 -20.21 7.12
N LYS A 101 -44.70 -18.93 7.47
CA LYS A 101 -46.02 -18.31 7.68
C LYS A 101 -46.80 -18.13 6.37
N VAL A 102 -46.13 -17.83 5.28
CA VAL A 102 -46.75 -17.56 3.97
C VAL A 102 -46.75 -18.78 3.04
N ALA A 103 -46.46 -19.97 3.56
CA ALA A 103 -46.28 -21.18 2.75
C ALA A 103 -47.52 -21.59 1.94
N SER A 104 -48.71 -21.14 2.34
CA SER A 104 -49.97 -21.39 1.63
C SER A 104 -50.29 -20.35 0.55
N ASP A 105 -49.50 -19.28 0.41
CA ASP A 105 -49.65 -18.24 -0.60
C ASP A 105 -48.49 -18.33 -1.62
N PRO A 106 -48.74 -18.87 -2.83
CA PRO A 106 -47.72 -19.04 -3.85
C PRO A 106 -47.04 -17.74 -4.30
N ALA A 107 -47.78 -16.62 -4.29
CA ALA A 107 -47.25 -15.33 -4.72
C ALA A 107 -46.27 -14.78 -3.68
N LYS A 108 -46.64 -14.81 -2.39
CA LYS A 108 -45.74 -14.43 -1.29
C LYS A 108 -44.53 -15.37 -1.18
N LEU A 109 -44.72 -16.67 -1.45
CA LEU A 109 -43.63 -17.66 -1.51
C LEU A 109 -42.59 -17.35 -2.59
N SER A 110 -43.04 -16.94 -3.78
CA SER A 110 -42.12 -16.53 -4.85
C SER A 110 -41.31 -15.29 -4.45
N GLN A 111 -41.98 -14.29 -3.87
CA GLN A 111 -41.33 -13.06 -3.42
C GLN A 111 -40.28 -13.32 -2.32
N ILE A 112 -40.59 -14.14 -1.32
CA ILE A 112 -39.63 -14.45 -0.25
C ILE A 112 -38.42 -15.24 -0.77
N ASN A 113 -38.61 -16.14 -1.74
CA ASN A 113 -37.49 -16.86 -2.37
C ASN A 113 -36.58 -15.90 -3.16
N SER A 114 -37.15 -14.90 -3.86
CA SER A 114 -36.37 -13.86 -4.54
C SER A 114 -35.56 -13.02 -3.56
N LEU A 115 -36.17 -12.58 -2.46
CA LEU A 115 -35.47 -11.82 -1.41
C LEU A 115 -34.36 -12.64 -0.74
N GLN A 116 -34.56 -13.95 -0.55
CA GLN A 116 -33.51 -14.85 -0.06
C GLN A 116 -32.32 -14.95 -1.03
N ALA A 117 -32.58 -15.02 -2.34
CA ALA A 117 -31.51 -14.98 -3.35
C ALA A 117 -30.73 -13.65 -3.30
N GLN A 118 -31.44 -12.52 -3.17
CA GLN A 118 -30.81 -11.21 -3.01
C GLN A 118 -29.93 -11.14 -1.75
N LEU A 119 -30.35 -11.73 -0.63
CA LEU A 119 -29.53 -11.81 0.59
C LEU A 119 -28.24 -12.62 0.37
N VAL A 120 -28.28 -13.68 -0.44
CA VAL A 120 -27.08 -14.46 -0.78
C VAL A 120 -26.11 -13.64 -1.62
N SER A 121 -26.60 -12.91 -2.63
CA SER A 121 -25.77 -11.98 -3.40
C SER A 121 -25.17 -10.88 -2.51
N LEU A 122 -25.99 -10.24 -1.67
CA LEU A 122 -25.54 -9.19 -0.76
C LEU A 122 -24.49 -9.69 0.25
N ARG A 123 -24.61 -10.94 0.69
CA ARG A 123 -23.61 -11.63 1.53
C ARG A 123 -22.27 -11.74 0.80
N SER A 124 -22.31 -12.13 -0.47
CA SER A 124 -21.12 -12.21 -1.34
C SER A 124 -20.49 -10.84 -1.54
N ASP A 125 -21.28 -9.79 -1.76
CA ASP A 125 -20.77 -8.42 -1.93
C ASP A 125 -20.09 -7.92 -0.66
N ALA A 126 -20.69 -8.16 0.52
CA ALA A 126 -20.07 -7.84 1.80
C ALA A 126 -18.75 -8.59 2.02
N ASP A 127 -18.67 -9.85 1.56
CA ASP A 127 -17.45 -10.66 1.65
C ASP A 127 -16.36 -10.24 0.66
N ALA A 128 -16.75 -9.70 -0.49
CA ALA A 128 -15.86 -9.09 -1.47
C ALA A 128 -15.38 -7.68 -1.06
N GLY A 129 -15.88 -7.14 0.04
CA GLY A 129 -15.50 -5.82 0.54
C GLY A 129 -16.22 -4.65 -0.12
N ALA A 130 -17.46 -4.87 -0.58
CA ALA A 130 -18.33 -3.77 -1.01
C ALA A 130 -18.51 -2.71 0.09
N ASP A 131 -18.84 -1.50 -0.32
CA ASP A 131 -19.03 -0.39 0.61
C ASP A 131 -20.09 -0.70 1.67
N ALA A 132 -19.72 -0.51 2.94
CA ALA A 132 -20.55 -0.92 4.08
C ALA A 132 -21.84 -0.09 4.20
N SER A 133 -21.86 1.15 3.70
CA SER A 133 -23.08 1.97 3.71
C SER A 133 -24.08 1.47 2.67
N THR A 134 -23.58 1.08 1.49
CA THR A 134 -24.36 0.48 0.41
C THR A 134 -24.95 -0.85 0.85
N VAL A 135 -24.14 -1.74 1.42
CA VAL A 135 -24.62 -3.04 1.93
C VAL A 135 -25.74 -2.88 2.95
N ARG A 136 -25.59 -1.95 3.91
CA ARG A 136 -26.63 -1.69 4.93
C ARG A 136 -27.91 -1.12 4.34
N SER A 137 -27.79 -0.23 3.35
CA SER A 137 -28.95 0.32 2.65
C SER A 137 -29.75 -0.77 1.95
N GLU A 138 -29.10 -1.65 1.19
CA GLU A 138 -29.78 -2.78 0.53
C GLU A 138 -30.37 -3.75 1.55
N LEU A 139 -29.64 -4.08 2.62
CA LEU A 139 -30.15 -4.93 3.68
C LEU A 139 -31.40 -4.35 4.33
N GLY A 140 -31.43 -3.03 4.57
CA GLY A 140 -32.57 -2.32 5.12
C GLY A 140 -33.81 -2.40 4.21
N ARG A 141 -33.63 -2.26 2.89
CA ARG A 141 -34.71 -2.43 1.90
C ARG A 141 -35.24 -3.85 1.90
N ILE A 142 -34.36 -4.85 1.85
CA ILE A 142 -34.74 -6.27 1.88
C ILE A 142 -35.48 -6.60 3.17
N ARG A 143 -34.98 -6.15 4.32
CA ARG A 143 -35.63 -6.36 5.62
C ARG A 143 -37.03 -5.76 5.65
N SER A 144 -37.19 -4.55 5.11
CA SER A 144 -38.50 -3.88 5.02
C SER A 144 -39.47 -4.69 4.15
N ALA A 145 -39.01 -5.18 3.00
CA ALA A 145 -39.82 -6.04 2.11
C ALA A 145 -40.22 -7.36 2.80
N ILE A 146 -39.31 -8.01 3.53
CA ILE A 146 -39.63 -9.22 4.32
C ILE A 146 -40.69 -8.92 5.38
N SER A 147 -40.58 -7.78 6.08
CA SER A 147 -41.57 -7.40 7.10
C SER A 147 -42.95 -7.13 6.50
N ALA A 148 -43.02 -6.53 5.31
CA ALA A 148 -44.27 -6.28 4.60
C ALA A 148 -44.94 -7.57 4.11
N LEU A 149 -44.17 -8.61 3.79
CA LEU A 149 -44.71 -9.94 3.47
C LEU A 149 -45.30 -10.66 4.68
N ALA A 150 -44.79 -10.35 5.87
CA ALA A 150 -45.20 -10.94 7.14
C ALA A 150 -46.50 -10.36 7.71
N SER A 151 -46.84 -9.13 7.31
CA SER A 151 -48.15 -8.50 7.53
C SER A 151 -49.23 -9.05 6.59
#